data_AF-A0A1G3XYA6-F1
#
_entry.id   AF-A0A1G3XYA6-F1
#
_cell.length_a   1.000
_cell.length_b   1.000
_cell.length_c   1.000
_cell.angle_alpha   90.00
_cell.angle_beta   90.00
_cell.angle_gamma   90.00
#
_symmetry.space_group_name_H-M   'P 1'
#
loop_
_entity.id
_entity.type
_entity.pdbx_description
1 polymer ?
#
loop_
_entity_poly.entity_id
_entity_poly.type
_entity_poly.pdbx_seq_one_letter_code
_entity_poly.pdbx_strand_id
1 'polypeptide(L)'
;MKRFSLSLALLVFSFTLFACSATFKEVQKPPPFKMQQMTIAKGISKGVTGTPMDPSTTFTTEDPEVIAYLKFNNMHGSHKLKWDWHTPDGNLFSSSGDYQMTVPDGKYRKEYTVWHRLPVKDEKSANFPGNWQIKAYLDGQLLVSREFTVESNELDIDKLPQAGVKPNPANWGLIIGIEDYANLPSVDYAKRDAAIVKDYFVKILGVPEENIIFLADGKATKSTMEGYLKNYLPKNMDKDTVLYTYFAGHGAPDVEKGDAYLVPYDGDPRFIAQTGYKIKDFYEDLAKLEIQRSFVFLDACFSGTAARGDKMLIAGIRPALIHVEDVPLYSDKVVSLSATKGGQVSNSYPDKKHGLFTYYLLSGFRGLADADKDGWVSMGELYNYTKDNVTKASRRQGVEQTPSFTPAIDLVKDVENIKVGRVMK
;
A
#
# COMPACT_ATOMS: atom_id res chain seq x y z
N MET A 1 21.76 12.02 -36.26
CA MET A 1 20.70 13.04 -36.07
C MET A 1 19.39 12.52 -36.66
N LYS A 2 18.44 12.12 -35.81
CA LYS A 2 17.00 12.07 -36.11
C LYS A 2 16.28 11.87 -34.78
N ARG A 3 15.75 12.97 -34.23
CA ARG A 3 14.90 12.99 -33.03
C ARG A 3 13.56 12.37 -33.41
N PHE A 4 13.17 11.28 -32.77
CA PHE A 4 11.78 10.83 -32.77
C PHE A 4 11.02 11.63 -31.72
N SER A 5 10.17 12.53 -32.20
CA SER A 5 9.16 13.23 -31.40
C SER A 5 8.01 12.25 -31.14
N LEU A 6 7.92 11.68 -29.95
CA LEU A 6 6.71 11.00 -29.51
C LEU A 6 5.70 12.08 -29.10
N SER A 7 4.75 12.38 -29.98
CA SER A 7 3.58 13.17 -29.64
C SER A 7 2.73 12.39 -28.63
N LEU A 8 2.76 12.82 -27.38
CA LEU A 8 1.91 12.33 -26.31
C LEU A 8 0.46 12.67 -26.66
N ALA A 9 -0.33 11.66 -27.01
CA ALA A 9 -1.77 11.80 -27.20
C ALA A 9 -2.40 12.20 -25.86
N LEU A 10 -2.75 13.48 -25.74
CA LEU A 10 -3.58 13.99 -24.65
C LEU A 10 -4.97 13.35 -24.82
N LEU A 11 -5.24 12.29 -24.06
CA LEU A 11 -6.60 11.76 -23.88
C LEU A 11 -7.37 12.83 -23.10
N VAL A 12 -8.05 13.72 -23.83
CA VAL A 12 -9.01 14.67 -23.28
C VAL A 12 -10.21 13.86 -22.82
N PHE A 13 -10.21 13.44 -21.55
CA PHE A 13 -11.41 12.90 -20.92
C PHE A 13 -12.45 14.03 -20.90
N SER A 14 -13.54 13.83 -21.65
CA SER A 14 -14.65 14.77 -21.73
C SER A 14 -15.34 14.87 -20.36
N PHE A 15 -15.15 15.98 -19.67
CA PHE A 15 -15.88 16.35 -18.46
C PHE A 15 -17.29 16.78 -18.86
N THR A 16 -18.26 15.87 -18.82
CA THR A 16 -19.65 16.16 -19.20
C THR A 16 -20.39 16.89 -18.09
N LEU A 17 -20.65 18.18 -18.27
CA LEU A 17 -21.67 18.94 -17.51
C LEU A 17 -23.07 18.49 -17.93
N PHE A 18 -23.93 18.16 -16.97
CA PHE A 18 -25.37 18.01 -17.19
C PHE A 18 -26.13 19.10 -16.44
N ALA A 19 -26.68 20.06 -17.19
CA ALA A 19 -27.72 20.94 -16.68
C ALA A 19 -29.08 20.29 -16.91
N CYS A 20 -29.89 20.17 -15.86
CA CYS A 20 -31.20 19.55 -16.00
C CYS A 20 -32.20 20.27 -15.09
N SER A 21 -33.30 20.80 -15.64
CA SER A 21 -34.34 21.46 -14.83
C SER A 21 -35.72 21.54 -15.51
N ALA A 22 -36.72 21.76 -14.66
CA ALA A 22 -38.17 21.79 -14.90
C ALA A 22 -38.68 22.92 -15.82
N THR A 23 -39.95 22.84 -16.21
CA THR A 23 -40.68 23.71 -17.15
C THR A 23 -40.53 25.22 -16.90
N PHE A 24 -40.37 25.98 -17.99
CA PHE A 24 -40.25 27.44 -17.96
C PHE A 24 -41.54 28.11 -17.48
N LYS A 25 -41.42 29.27 -16.83
CA LYS A 25 -42.53 30.17 -16.51
C LYS A 25 -42.42 31.48 -17.29
N GLU A 26 -43.54 31.97 -17.82
CA GLU A 26 -43.63 33.25 -18.54
C GLU A 26 -43.82 34.41 -17.56
N VAL A 27 -43.16 35.55 -17.81
CA VAL A 27 -43.29 36.74 -16.96
C VAL A 27 -42.72 37.99 -17.66
N GLN A 28 -43.33 39.16 -17.43
CA GLN A 28 -42.85 40.46 -17.96
C GLN A 28 -41.57 40.98 -17.27
N LYS A 29 -41.42 40.73 -15.96
CA LYS A 29 -40.22 41.06 -15.19
C LYS A 29 -39.83 39.91 -14.25
N PRO A 30 -38.76 39.15 -14.54
CA PRO A 30 -38.39 38.00 -13.72
C PRO A 30 -37.97 38.42 -12.31
N PRO A 31 -38.23 37.59 -11.29
CA PRO A 31 -37.69 37.80 -9.94
C PRO A 31 -36.15 37.74 -9.95
N PRO A 32 -35.47 38.33 -8.95
CA PRO A 32 -34.01 38.37 -8.92
C PRO A 32 -33.38 36.98 -9.02
N PHE A 33 -32.45 36.85 -9.96
CA PHE A 33 -31.60 35.66 -10.11
C PHE A 33 -30.62 35.62 -8.94
N LYS A 34 -30.55 34.47 -8.27
CA LYS A 34 -29.63 34.29 -7.13
C LYS A 34 -29.12 32.86 -7.04
N MET A 35 -27.86 32.71 -6.65
CA MET A 35 -27.34 31.44 -6.15
C MET A 35 -27.98 31.16 -4.78
N GLN A 36 -28.47 29.94 -4.58
CA GLN A 36 -29.10 29.50 -3.33
C GLN A 36 -28.14 28.71 -2.47
N GLN A 37 -27.45 27.73 -3.07
CA GLN A 37 -26.60 26.80 -2.33
C GLN A 37 -25.49 26.25 -3.21
N MET A 38 -24.34 26.00 -2.59
CA MET A 38 -23.29 25.11 -3.08
C MET A 38 -23.15 23.91 -2.14
N THR A 39 -23.07 22.70 -2.70
CA THR A 39 -22.90 21.44 -1.97
C THR A 39 -21.73 20.66 -2.54
N ILE A 40 -20.88 20.12 -1.67
CA ILE A 40 -19.86 19.13 -2.03
C ILE A 40 -20.34 17.75 -1.56
N ALA A 41 -20.21 16.72 -2.40
CA ALA A 41 -20.80 15.41 -2.14
C ALA A 41 -20.04 14.26 -2.80
N LYS A 42 -20.20 13.03 -2.28
CA LYS A 42 -19.57 11.81 -2.81
C LYS A 42 -20.23 11.24 -4.06
N GLY A 43 -21.42 11.72 -4.39
CA GLY A 43 -22.11 11.28 -5.60
C GLY A 43 -23.29 12.16 -5.96
N ILE A 44 -23.94 11.78 -7.05
CA ILE A 44 -25.15 12.43 -7.53
C ILE A 44 -26.17 11.39 -8.00
N SER A 45 -27.43 11.58 -7.66
CA SER A 45 -28.50 10.64 -8.03
C SER A 45 -28.76 10.67 -9.54
N LYS A 46 -29.04 9.49 -10.11
CA LYS A 46 -29.48 9.37 -11.50
C LYS A 46 -30.96 9.80 -11.60
N GLY A 47 -31.21 10.95 -12.24
CA GLY A 47 -32.55 11.52 -12.43
C GLY A 47 -32.53 12.86 -13.16
N VAL A 48 -33.71 13.43 -13.44
CA VAL A 48 -33.90 14.62 -14.31
C VAL A 48 -33.38 15.93 -13.68
N THR A 49 -32.89 15.97 -12.45
CA THR A 49 -32.32 17.21 -11.86
C THR A 49 -30.99 17.01 -11.15
N GLY A 50 -30.56 15.75 -10.95
CA GLY A 50 -29.37 15.36 -10.19
C GLY A 50 -29.38 15.89 -8.75
N THR A 51 -29.52 15.03 -7.75
CA THR A 51 -29.48 15.47 -6.33
C THR A 51 -28.17 14.99 -5.69
N PRO A 52 -27.43 15.85 -4.96
CA PRO A 52 -26.24 15.43 -4.24
C PRO A 52 -26.54 14.25 -3.29
N MET A 53 -25.69 13.23 -3.35
CA MET A 53 -25.74 12.05 -2.49
C MET A 53 -24.52 12.07 -1.57
N ASP A 54 -24.76 11.84 -0.28
CA ASP A 54 -23.71 11.86 0.75
C ASP A 54 -22.88 13.16 0.75
N PRO A 55 -23.47 14.30 1.19
CA PRO A 55 -22.75 15.56 1.32
C PRO A 55 -21.57 15.42 2.29
N SER A 56 -20.37 15.75 1.82
CA SER A 56 -19.14 15.61 2.60
C SER A 56 -18.13 16.68 2.21
N THR A 57 -17.26 17.04 3.15
CA THR A 57 -16.05 17.83 2.92
C THR A 57 -14.77 17.02 3.07
N THR A 58 -14.89 15.71 3.32
CA THR A 58 -13.77 14.78 3.45
C THR A 58 -13.98 13.56 2.57
N PHE A 59 -12.94 13.21 1.83
CA PHE A 59 -12.90 12.16 0.82
C PHE A 59 -11.61 11.37 1.01
N THR A 60 -11.52 10.19 0.42
CA THR A 60 -10.27 9.42 0.32
C THR A 60 -9.86 9.24 -1.14
N THR A 61 -8.62 8.84 -1.37
CA THR A 61 -8.15 8.45 -2.71
C THR A 61 -8.88 7.24 -3.30
N GLU A 62 -9.72 6.54 -2.53
CA GLU A 62 -10.58 5.46 -3.00
C GLU A 62 -12.01 5.90 -3.32
N ASP A 63 -12.41 7.13 -2.96
CA ASP A 63 -13.70 7.65 -3.41
C ASP A 63 -13.65 7.82 -4.94
N PRO A 64 -14.71 7.43 -5.69
CA PRO A 64 -14.68 7.47 -7.15
C PRO A 64 -14.61 8.91 -7.69
N GLU A 65 -15.29 9.85 -7.03
CA GLU A 65 -15.39 11.23 -7.46
C GLU A 65 -15.80 12.18 -6.32
N VAL A 66 -15.51 13.47 -6.51
CA VAL A 66 -16.03 14.59 -5.72
C VAL A 66 -16.99 15.37 -6.61
N ILE A 67 -18.23 15.56 -6.14
CA ILE A 67 -19.25 16.35 -6.84
C ILE A 67 -19.32 17.75 -6.24
N ALA A 68 -19.20 18.78 -7.08
CA ALA A 68 -19.55 20.15 -6.75
C ALA A 68 -20.88 20.52 -7.41
N TYR A 69 -21.87 20.87 -6.59
CA TYR A 69 -23.24 21.11 -7.03
C TYR A 69 -23.67 22.54 -6.67
N LEU A 70 -24.31 23.24 -7.62
CA LEU A 70 -24.93 24.54 -7.43
C LEU A 70 -26.42 24.49 -7.71
N LYS A 71 -27.18 25.14 -6.83
CA LYS A 71 -28.61 25.43 -7.03
C LYS A 71 -28.81 26.92 -7.13
N PHE A 72 -29.51 27.34 -8.18
CA PHE A 72 -29.92 28.71 -8.42
C PHE A 72 -31.44 28.84 -8.35
N ASN A 73 -31.88 30.04 -7.98
CA ASN A 73 -33.28 30.44 -8.07
C ASN A 73 -33.47 31.52 -9.12
N ASN A 74 -34.57 31.41 -9.84
CA ASN A 74 -35.03 32.40 -10.81
C ASN A 74 -34.07 32.67 -11.97
N MET A 75 -33.42 31.62 -12.50
CA MET A 75 -32.52 31.75 -13.65
C MET A 75 -33.27 32.31 -14.87
N HIS A 76 -32.77 33.39 -15.45
CA HIS A 76 -33.29 34.06 -16.64
C HIS A 76 -32.12 34.66 -17.43
N GLY A 77 -32.34 34.99 -18.70
CA GLY A 77 -31.28 35.55 -19.55
C GLY A 77 -30.16 34.55 -19.85
N SER A 78 -28.95 35.06 -20.09
CA SER A 78 -27.81 34.29 -20.57
C SER A 78 -26.60 34.53 -19.66
N HIS A 79 -26.05 33.46 -19.11
CA HIS A 79 -24.92 33.52 -18.17
C HIS A 79 -23.86 32.48 -18.51
N LYS A 80 -22.62 32.72 -18.10
CA LYS A 80 -21.50 31.80 -18.23
C LYS A 80 -21.05 31.29 -16.88
N LEU A 81 -21.05 29.98 -16.69
CA LEU A 81 -20.58 29.33 -15.46
C LEU A 81 -19.26 28.61 -15.72
N LYS A 82 -18.26 28.83 -14.88
CA LYS A 82 -16.97 28.13 -14.93
C LYS A 82 -16.62 27.55 -13.57
N TRP A 83 -16.02 26.37 -13.56
CA TRP A 83 -15.52 25.68 -12.37
C TRP A 83 -14.02 25.49 -12.48
N ASP A 84 -13.28 25.88 -11.44
CA ASP A 84 -11.83 25.69 -11.36
C ASP A 84 -11.48 24.87 -10.11
N TRP A 85 -10.89 23.70 -10.31
CA TRP A 85 -10.37 22.81 -9.27
C TRP A 85 -8.91 23.12 -9.02
N HIS A 86 -8.55 23.35 -7.77
CA HIS A 86 -7.18 23.65 -7.35
C HIS A 86 -6.66 22.56 -6.42
N THR A 87 -5.43 22.11 -6.67
CA THR A 87 -4.70 21.15 -5.84
C THR A 87 -4.37 21.74 -4.46
N PRO A 88 -3.94 20.92 -3.49
CA PRO A 88 -3.60 21.37 -2.14
C PRO A 88 -2.45 22.38 -2.02
N ASP A 89 -1.55 22.41 -3.00
CA ASP A 89 -0.50 23.42 -3.12
C ASP A 89 -0.98 24.73 -3.78
N GLY A 90 -2.27 24.80 -4.14
CA GLY A 90 -2.92 25.99 -4.72
C GLY A 90 -2.83 26.08 -6.24
N ASN A 91 -2.22 25.12 -6.93
CA ASN A 91 -2.12 25.12 -8.38
C ASN A 91 -3.47 24.78 -9.05
N LEU A 92 -3.72 25.33 -10.24
CA LEU A 92 -4.92 24.97 -11.03
C LEU A 92 -4.76 23.54 -11.57
N PHE A 93 -5.63 22.63 -11.12
CA PHE A 93 -5.66 21.24 -11.59
C PHE A 93 -6.45 21.10 -12.89
N SER A 94 -7.66 21.65 -12.91
CA SER A 94 -8.59 21.56 -14.04
C SER A 94 -9.58 22.71 -14.04
N SER A 95 -10.00 23.12 -15.24
CA SER A 95 -11.05 24.11 -15.44
C SER A 95 -12.10 23.55 -16.41
N SER A 96 -13.39 23.76 -16.11
CA SER A 96 -14.47 23.35 -17.01
C SER A 96 -14.55 24.20 -18.29
N GLY A 97 -13.87 25.35 -18.32
CA GLY A 97 -14.17 26.42 -19.26
C GLY A 97 -15.56 27.03 -19.03
N ASP A 98 -15.96 27.96 -19.91
CA ASP A 98 -17.25 28.63 -19.84
C ASP A 98 -18.38 27.72 -20.32
N TYR A 99 -19.30 27.38 -19.41
CA TYR A 99 -20.56 26.72 -19.71
C TYR A 99 -21.68 27.75 -19.88
N GLN A 100 -22.27 27.80 -21.07
CA GLN A 100 -23.35 28.74 -21.39
C GLN A 100 -24.69 28.25 -20.83
N MET A 101 -25.28 29.03 -19.94
CA MET A 101 -26.61 28.81 -19.37
C MET A 101 -27.58 29.85 -19.94
N THR A 102 -28.50 29.43 -20.80
CA THR A 102 -29.45 30.34 -21.47
C THR A 102 -30.90 29.98 -21.16
N VAL A 103 -31.69 31.00 -20.84
CA VAL A 103 -33.15 30.95 -20.73
C VAL A 103 -33.74 31.94 -21.74
N PRO A 104 -34.73 31.53 -22.56
CA PRO A 104 -35.35 32.42 -23.54
C PRO A 104 -35.97 33.67 -22.91
N ASP A 105 -36.00 34.76 -23.69
CA ASP A 105 -36.57 36.03 -23.26
C ASP A 105 -38.04 35.90 -22.84
N GLY A 106 -38.43 36.67 -21.83
CA GLY A 106 -39.77 36.59 -21.22
C GLY A 106 -40.03 35.34 -20.39
N LYS A 107 -39.02 34.48 -20.19
CA LYS A 107 -39.12 33.26 -19.38
C LYS A 107 -38.08 33.23 -18.26
N TYR A 108 -38.39 32.47 -17.22
CA TYR A 108 -37.44 32.14 -16.16
C TYR A 108 -37.63 30.71 -15.65
N ARG A 109 -36.60 30.16 -15.01
CA ARG A 109 -36.65 28.87 -14.31
C ARG A 109 -36.58 29.12 -12.81
N LYS A 110 -37.62 28.69 -12.09
CA LYS A 110 -37.72 28.89 -10.63
C LYS A 110 -36.54 28.26 -9.90
N GLU A 111 -36.15 27.05 -10.31
CA GLU A 111 -34.98 26.35 -9.81
C GLU A 111 -34.13 25.88 -11.00
N TYR A 112 -32.82 26.07 -10.91
CA TYR A 112 -31.86 25.63 -11.92
C TYR A 112 -30.66 25.02 -11.22
N THR A 113 -30.31 23.79 -11.59
CA THR A 113 -29.28 22.99 -10.93
C THR A 113 -28.21 22.58 -11.92
N VAL A 114 -26.97 22.68 -11.48
CA VAL A 114 -25.77 22.36 -12.28
C VAL A 114 -24.71 21.79 -11.35
N TRP A 115 -23.88 20.91 -11.89
CA TRP A 115 -22.83 20.29 -11.12
C TRP A 115 -21.63 19.98 -12.01
N HIS A 116 -20.49 19.81 -11.36
CA HIS A 116 -19.24 19.37 -11.97
C HIS A 116 -18.62 18.30 -11.07
N ARG A 117 -17.81 17.43 -11.64
CA ARG A 117 -17.12 16.38 -10.90
C ARG A 117 -15.61 16.48 -11.01
N LEU A 118 -14.93 16.05 -9.97
CA LEU A 118 -13.51 15.72 -9.96
C LEU A 118 -13.43 14.20 -9.74
N PRO A 119 -13.15 13.40 -10.78
CA PRO A 119 -12.79 11.98 -10.59
C PRO A 119 -11.61 11.87 -9.62
N VAL A 120 -11.58 10.86 -8.76
CA VAL A 120 -10.51 10.67 -7.76
C VAL A 120 -9.87 9.29 -7.87
N LYS A 121 -10.60 8.21 -7.59
CA LYS A 121 -10.07 6.85 -7.64
C LYS A 121 -9.47 6.52 -9.01
N ASP A 122 -8.25 5.97 -8.99
CA ASP A 122 -7.46 5.57 -10.17
C ASP A 122 -7.14 6.73 -11.16
N GLU A 123 -7.32 7.98 -10.72
CA GLU A 123 -7.15 9.18 -11.54
C GLU A 123 -5.99 10.06 -11.04
N LYS A 124 -5.56 11.02 -11.87
CA LYS A 124 -4.40 11.89 -11.54
C LYS A 124 -4.57 12.67 -10.24
N SER A 125 -5.80 13.04 -9.90
CA SER A 125 -6.21 13.76 -8.69
C SER A 125 -5.89 12.97 -7.41
N ALA A 126 -5.93 11.63 -7.42
CA ALA A 126 -5.54 10.82 -6.27
C ALA A 126 -4.08 11.00 -5.86
N ASN A 127 -3.21 11.51 -6.75
CA ASN A 127 -1.81 11.80 -6.43
C ASN A 127 -1.62 13.08 -5.62
N PHE A 128 -2.70 13.83 -5.32
CA PHE A 128 -2.64 15.07 -4.56
C PHE A 128 -3.54 15.00 -3.32
N PRO A 129 -3.24 14.13 -2.34
CA PRO A 129 -3.95 14.16 -1.07
C PRO A 129 -3.70 15.49 -0.35
N GLY A 130 -4.71 15.98 0.38
CA GLY A 130 -4.68 17.24 1.12
C GLY A 130 -5.93 18.10 0.89
N ASN A 131 -5.82 19.39 1.23
CA ASN A 131 -6.93 20.34 1.19
C ASN A 131 -7.10 20.95 -0.21
N TRP A 132 -8.04 20.45 -0.98
CA TRP A 132 -8.41 20.98 -2.28
C TRP A 132 -9.33 22.19 -2.17
N GLN A 133 -9.36 22.99 -3.24
CA GLN A 133 -10.28 24.11 -3.37
C GLN A 133 -11.02 24.07 -4.72
N ILE A 134 -12.34 24.28 -4.68
CA ILE A 134 -13.18 24.43 -5.87
C ILE A 134 -13.79 25.82 -5.90
N LYS A 135 -13.59 26.53 -7.01
CA LYS A 135 -14.13 27.86 -7.28
C LYS A 135 -15.12 27.80 -8.41
N ALA A 136 -16.28 28.42 -8.23
CA ALA A 136 -17.26 28.64 -9.28
C ALA A 136 -17.32 30.13 -9.64
N TYR A 137 -17.33 30.43 -10.93
CA TYR A 137 -17.41 31.78 -11.47
C TYR A 137 -18.66 31.93 -12.32
N LEU A 138 -19.35 33.04 -12.16
CA LEU A 138 -20.52 33.41 -12.95
C LEU A 138 -20.21 34.72 -13.68
N ASP A 139 -20.31 34.70 -15.00
CA ASP A 139 -20.01 35.85 -15.88
C ASP A 139 -18.62 36.45 -15.63
N GLY A 140 -17.65 35.57 -15.36
CA GLY A 140 -16.26 35.95 -15.08
C GLY A 140 -16.00 36.43 -13.64
N GLN A 141 -17.03 36.60 -12.81
CA GLN A 141 -16.88 36.97 -11.40
C GLN A 141 -16.90 35.74 -10.49
N LEU A 142 -16.06 35.73 -9.46
CA LEU A 142 -16.06 34.65 -8.46
C LEU A 142 -17.41 34.63 -7.74
N LEU A 143 -18.18 33.56 -7.94
CA LEU A 143 -19.48 33.37 -7.31
C LEU A 143 -19.32 32.75 -5.92
N VAL A 144 -18.51 31.70 -5.79
CA VAL A 144 -18.31 30.96 -4.54
C VAL A 144 -17.02 30.13 -4.57
N SER A 145 -16.39 29.95 -3.40
CA SER A 145 -15.27 29.03 -3.18
C SER A 145 -15.58 28.08 -2.02
N ARG A 146 -15.16 26.82 -2.14
CA ARG A 146 -15.26 25.80 -1.09
C ARG A 146 -13.99 24.97 -1.02
N GLU A 147 -13.65 24.55 0.19
CA GLU A 147 -12.55 23.64 0.47
C GLU A 147 -13.08 22.26 0.84
N PHE A 148 -12.32 21.22 0.49
CA PHE A 148 -12.57 19.85 0.88
C PHE A 148 -11.23 19.10 0.99
N THR A 149 -11.19 18.03 1.76
CA THR A 149 -9.98 17.23 1.98
C THR A 149 -10.09 15.93 1.20
N VAL A 150 -9.05 15.57 0.46
CA VAL A 150 -8.85 14.21 -0.07
C VAL A 150 -7.72 13.57 0.73
N GLU A 151 -8.06 12.64 1.60
CA GLU A 151 -7.09 11.90 2.40
C GLU A 151 -6.47 10.79 1.54
N SER A 152 -5.15 10.60 1.65
CA SER A 152 -4.55 9.38 1.11
C SER A 152 -5.12 8.20 1.88
N ASN A 153 -5.62 7.20 1.19
CA ASN A 153 -5.93 5.91 1.81
C ASN A 153 -4.64 5.13 2.18
N GLU A 154 -3.47 5.74 1.96
CA GLU A 154 -2.21 5.26 2.49
C GLU A 154 -2.22 5.44 4.00
N LEU A 155 -2.62 4.37 4.67
CA LEU A 155 -2.43 4.20 6.08
C LEU A 155 -0.94 4.42 6.40
N ASP A 156 -0.66 5.38 7.29
CA ASP A 156 0.69 5.61 7.79
C ASP A 156 1.09 4.42 8.68
N ILE A 157 1.83 3.47 8.09
CA ILE A 157 2.25 2.24 8.77
C ILE A 157 3.21 2.52 9.92
N ASP A 158 3.89 3.69 9.95
CA ASP A 158 4.76 4.07 11.06
C ASP A 158 3.95 4.55 12.28
N LYS A 159 2.67 4.90 12.09
CA LYS A 159 1.77 5.34 13.16
C LYS A 159 0.79 4.23 13.53
N LEU A 160 1.25 3.38 14.45
CA LEU A 160 0.42 2.35 15.04
C LEU A 160 -0.69 2.93 15.93
N PRO A 161 -1.85 2.24 16.07
CA PRO A 161 -2.92 2.64 16.96
C PRO A 161 -2.44 2.82 18.41
N GLN A 162 -3.12 3.69 19.16
CA GLN A 162 -2.83 3.89 20.58
C GLN A 162 -3.16 2.64 21.41
N ALA A 163 -4.27 1.97 21.10
CA ALA A 163 -4.65 0.70 21.70
C ALA A 163 -4.08 -0.48 20.88
N GLY A 164 -3.40 -1.42 21.54
CA GLY A 164 -2.93 -2.67 20.94
C GLY A 164 -3.88 -3.84 21.25
N VAL A 165 -3.69 -4.93 20.52
CA VAL A 165 -4.25 -6.24 20.87
C VAL A 165 -3.69 -6.67 22.24
N LYS A 166 -4.54 -7.26 23.08
CA LYS A 166 -4.10 -7.80 24.37
C LYS A 166 -2.99 -8.84 24.14
N PRO A 167 -1.83 -8.72 24.80
CA PRO A 167 -0.77 -9.71 24.67
C PRO A 167 -1.23 -11.13 25.02
N ASN A 168 -0.82 -12.10 24.20
CA ASN A 168 -1.01 -13.51 24.44
C ASN A 168 0.35 -14.13 24.86
N PRO A 169 0.50 -14.66 26.09
CA PRO A 169 1.75 -15.26 26.56
C PRO A 169 2.31 -16.39 25.67
N ALA A 170 1.45 -17.06 24.89
CA ALA A 170 1.85 -18.11 23.95
C ALA A 170 2.43 -17.54 22.63
N ASN A 171 2.30 -16.24 22.36
CA ASN A 171 2.85 -15.65 21.15
C ASN A 171 4.32 -15.26 21.37
N TRP A 172 5.17 -15.57 20.39
CA TRP A 172 6.60 -15.28 20.41
C TRP A 172 7.03 -14.60 19.12
N GLY A 173 8.10 -13.81 19.17
CA GLY A 173 8.65 -13.12 18.01
C GLY A 173 10.15 -13.31 17.85
N LEU A 174 10.60 -13.72 16.67
CA LEU A 174 12.01 -13.68 16.26
C LEU A 174 12.16 -12.65 15.14
N ILE A 175 12.85 -11.55 15.39
CA ILE A 175 12.98 -10.45 14.45
C ILE A 175 14.46 -10.22 14.18
N ILE A 176 14.84 -10.32 12.91
CA ILE A 176 16.21 -10.18 12.45
C ILE A 176 16.25 -9.09 11.37
N GLY A 177 17.00 -8.01 11.60
CA GLY A 177 17.13 -6.90 10.66
C GLY A 177 18.59 -6.48 10.52
N ILE A 178 19.17 -6.67 9.34
CA ILE A 178 20.59 -6.42 9.11
C ILE A 178 20.70 -5.38 8.00
N GLU A 179 21.03 -4.15 8.38
CA GLU A 179 21.22 -3.03 7.47
C GLU A 179 22.69 -2.76 7.27
N ASP A 180 23.42 -2.59 8.37
CA ASP A 180 24.85 -2.31 8.35
C ASP A 180 25.62 -3.63 8.52
N TYR A 181 26.04 -4.24 7.42
CA TYR A 181 26.84 -5.48 7.44
C TYR A 181 28.32 -5.20 7.73
N ALA A 182 29.02 -6.17 8.34
CA ALA A 182 30.45 -6.02 8.65
C ALA A 182 31.32 -5.76 7.41
N ASN A 183 31.05 -6.48 6.31
CA ASN A 183 31.89 -6.48 5.11
C ASN A 183 31.08 -6.50 3.79
N LEU A 184 29.78 -6.18 3.84
CA LEU A 184 28.89 -6.21 2.69
C LEU A 184 28.19 -4.86 2.48
N PRO A 185 27.63 -4.59 1.29
CA PRO A 185 26.80 -3.41 1.07
C PRO A 185 25.66 -3.32 2.09
N SER A 186 25.27 -2.10 2.44
CA SER A 186 24.11 -1.88 3.31
C SER A 186 22.81 -2.32 2.64
N VAL A 187 21.81 -2.69 3.46
CA VAL A 187 20.45 -2.98 3.00
C VAL A 187 19.53 -1.89 3.51
N ASP A 188 19.27 -0.89 2.66
CA ASP A 188 18.52 0.31 3.04
C ASP A 188 17.24 -0.02 3.79
N TYR A 189 17.06 0.58 4.97
CA TYR A 189 15.89 0.44 5.85
C TYR A 189 15.70 -0.92 6.53
N ALA A 190 16.57 -1.93 6.36
CA ALA A 190 16.33 -3.26 6.95
C ALA A 190 16.25 -3.23 8.48
N LYS A 191 17.08 -2.41 9.14
CA LYS A 191 17.07 -2.25 10.59
C LYS A 191 15.84 -1.46 11.05
N ARG A 192 15.50 -0.41 10.30
CA ARG A 192 14.30 0.40 10.55
C ARG A 192 13.04 -0.45 10.43
N ASP A 193 12.95 -1.24 9.37
CA ASP A 193 11.85 -2.16 9.11
C ASP A 193 11.70 -3.17 10.25
N ALA A 194 12.80 -3.81 10.69
CA ALA A 194 12.77 -4.71 11.83
C ALA A 194 12.26 -4.03 13.11
N ALA A 195 12.66 -2.77 13.36
CA ALA A 195 12.18 -2.02 14.52
C ALA A 195 10.67 -1.76 14.45
N ILE A 196 10.14 -1.36 13.29
CA ILE A 196 8.69 -1.16 13.11
C ILE A 196 7.95 -2.50 13.18
N VAL A 197 8.48 -3.57 12.60
CA VAL A 197 7.92 -4.93 12.71
C VAL A 197 7.84 -5.37 14.17
N LYS A 198 8.82 -5.03 15.02
CA LYS A 198 8.72 -5.28 16.47
C LYS A 198 7.48 -4.63 17.06
N ASP A 199 7.24 -3.36 16.75
CA ASP A 199 6.08 -2.65 17.27
C ASP A 199 4.77 -3.26 16.77
N TYR A 200 4.74 -3.77 15.53
CA TYR A 200 3.60 -4.52 14.99
C TYR A 200 3.38 -5.86 15.68
N PHE A 201 4.44 -6.62 15.93
CA PHE A 201 4.33 -7.90 16.63
C PHE A 201 3.73 -7.68 18.01
N VAL A 202 4.16 -6.63 18.71
CA VAL A 202 3.63 -6.29 20.04
C VAL A 202 2.19 -5.77 19.95
N LYS A 203 1.94 -4.74 19.14
CA LYS A 203 0.65 -4.01 19.16
C LYS A 203 -0.46 -4.66 18.33
N ILE A 204 -0.13 -5.32 17.22
CA ILE A 204 -1.11 -5.86 16.27
C ILE A 204 -1.22 -7.38 16.42
N LEU A 205 -0.10 -8.07 16.65
CA LEU A 205 -0.09 -9.54 16.78
C LEU A 205 -0.14 -10.02 18.24
N GLY A 206 -0.10 -9.10 19.21
CA GLY A 206 -0.23 -9.42 20.63
C GLY A 206 0.93 -10.27 21.17
N VAL A 207 2.14 -10.13 20.61
CA VAL A 207 3.34 -10.75 21.16
C VAL A 207 3.79 -9.96 22.40
N PRO A 208 3.93 -10.57 23.59
CA PRO A 208 4.51 -9.91 24.75
C PRO A 208 5.93 -9.41 24.44
N GLU A 209 6.29 -8.22 24.93
CA GLU A 209 7.60 -7.63 24.62
C GLU A 209 8.76 -8.49 25.14
N GLU A 210 8.56 -9.17 26.27
CA GLU A 210 9.48 -10.13 26.87
C GLU A 210 9.71 -11.40 26.02
N ASN A 211 8.78 -11.72 25.12
CA ASN A 211 8.87 -12.86 24.21
C ASN A 211 9.45 -12.48 22.83
N ILE A 212 9.95 -11.24 22.68
CA ILE A 212 10.61 -10.78 21.47
C ILE A 212 12.12 -11.03 21.55
N ILE A 213 12.63 -11.84 20.62
CA ILE A 213 14.05 -11.94 20.31
C ILE A 213 14.35 -11.00 19.14
N PHE A 214 15.07 -9.91 19.43
CA PHE A 214 15.39 -8.88 18.44
C PHE A 214 16.89 -8.83 18.15
N LEU A 215 17.28 -9.22 16.94
CA LEU A 215 18.66 -9.26 16.47
C LEU A 215 18.84 -8.24 15.34
N ALA A 216 19.53 -7.13 15.63
CA ALA A 216 19.83 -6.12 14.64
C ALA A 216 21.34 -5.97 14.41
N ASP A 217 21.73 -5.82 13.14
CA ASP A 217 23.11 -5.65 12.68
C ASP A 217 24.09 -6.60 13.40
N GLY A 218 25.08 -6.07 14.12
CA GLY A 218 26.11 -6.82 14.84
C GLY A 218 25.62 -7.86 15.85
N LYS A 219 24.33 -7.84 16.23
CA LYS A 219 23.72 -8.89 17.07
C LYS A 219 23.28 -10.11 16.26
N ALA A 220 23.07 -9.98 14.96
CA ALA A 220 22.61 -11.03 14.07
C ALA A 220 23.78 -11.79 13.42
N THR A 221 24.73 -12.25 14.24
CA THR A 221 25.84 -13.12 13.76
C THR A 221 25.34 -14.53 13.52
N LYS A 222 26.05 -15.30 12.68
CA LYS A 222 25.70 -16.71 12.42
C LYS A 222 25.53 -17.51 13.71
N SER A 223 26.52 -17.41 14.60
CA SER A 223 26.54 -18.14 15.87
C SER A 223 25.39 -17.75 16.78
N THR A 224 25.00 -16.48 16.81
CA THR A 224 23.86 -16.00 17.60
C THR A 224 22.54 -16.53 17.03
N MET A 225 22.36 -16.45 15.71
CA MET A 225 21.17 -17.01 15.05
C MET A 225 21.02 -18.51 15.32
N GLU A 226 22.09 -19.29 15.17
CA GLU A 226 22.11 -20.73 15.48
C GLU A 226 21.87 -21.00 16.97
N GLY A 227 22.44 -20.18 17.86
CA GLY A 227 22.19 -20.24 19.29
C GLY A 227 20.70 -20.11 19.62
N TYR A 228 20.01 -19.14 19.02
CA TYR A 228 18.58 -18.97 19.24
C TYR A 228 17.76 -20.11 18.63
N LEU A 229 17.91 -20.36 17.33
CA LEU A 229 17.07 -21.33 16.59
C LEU A 229 17.27 -22.78 17.06
N LYS A 230 18.52 -23.19 17.30
CA LYS A 230 18.86 -24.59 17.61
C LYS A 230 18.90 -24.89 19.11
N ASN A 231 19.00 -23.88 19.98
CA ASN A 231 19.15 -24.11 21.42
C ASN A 231 18.14 -23.36 22.28
N TYR A 232 17.95 -22.06 22.08
CA TYR A 232 17.07 -21.27 22.94
C TYR A 232 15.60 -21.56 22.66
N LEU A 233 15.14 -21.41 21.41
CA LEU A 233 13.74 -21.61 21.04
C LEU A 233 13.21 -23.00 21.43
N PRO A 234 13.91 -24.12 21.13
CA PRO A 234 13.41 -25.46 21.48
C PRO A 234 13.25 -25.71 22.99
N LYS A 235 13.91 -24.91 23.85
CA LYS A 235 13.88 -25.07 25.31
C LYS A 235 12.88 -24.15 26.00
N ASN A 236 12.36 -23.13 25.31
CA ASN A 236 11.56 -22.07 25.91
C ASN A 236 10.16 -21.93 25.30
N MET A 237 9.81 -22.78 24.33
CA MET A 237 8.52 -22.75 23.65
C MET A 237 7.69 -23.98 23.96
N ASP A 238 6.38 -23.75 24.10
CA ASP A 238 5.38 -24.78 24.40
C ASP A 238 4.50 -25.10 23.17
N LYS A 239 3.73 -26.20 23.25
CA LYS A 239 2.93 -26.74 22.14
C LYS A 239 1.84 -25.82 21.62
N ASP A 240 1.38 -24.87 22.41
CA ASP A 240 0.41 -23.85 22.05
C ASP A 240 1.05 -22.58 21.48
N THR A 241 2.39 -22.54 21.38
CA THR A 241 3.12 -21.35 20.91
C THR A 241 2.80 -21.02 19.45
N VAL A 242 2.55 -19.75 19.19
CA VAL A 242 2.57 -19.18 17.83
C VAL A 242 3.81 -18.31 17.69
N LEU A 243 4.72 -18.73 16.82
CA LEU A 243 5.96 -18.01 16.53
C LEU A 243 5.79 -17.15 15.28
N TYR A 244 6.03 -15.84 15.42
CA TYR A 244 6.17 -14.92 14.29
C TYR A 244 7.65 -14.66 14.05
N THR A 245 8.12 -14.89 12.83
CA THR A 245 9.52 -14.68 12.46
C THR A 245 9.62 -13.68 11.32
N TYR A 246 10.46 -12.67 11.46
CA TYR A 246 10.75 -11.69 10.43
C TYR A 246 12.25 -11.61 10.17
N PHE A 247 12.65 -11.61 8.91
CA PHE A 247 14.01 -11.36 8.47
C PHE A 247 14.04 -10.27 7.40
N ALA A 248 14.91 -9.27 7.56
CA ALA A 248 15.27 -8.33 6.50
C ALA A 248 16.79 -8.22 6.38
N GLY A 249 17.30 -8.38 5.16
CA GLY A 249 18.73 -8.36 4.88
C GLY A 249 19.10 -9.03 3.56
N HIS A 250 20.38 -9.33 3.39
CA HIS A 250 20.87 -10.09 2.24
C HIS A 250 20.49 -11.57 2.34
N GLY A 251 20.10 -12.12 1.19
CA GLY A 251 20.21 -13.54 0.92
C GLY A 251 21.30 -13.77 -0.13
N ALA A 252 21.85 -14.97 -0.16
CA ALA A 252 22.82 -15.35 -1.17
C ALA A 252 22.64 -16.83 -1.55
N PRO A 253 22.78 -17.15 -2.85
CA PRO A 253 22.86 -18.53 -3.31
C PRO A 253 24.29 -19.06 -3.14
N ASP A 254 24.42 -20.35 -2.87
CA ASP A 254 25.63 -21.09 -3.20
C ASP A 254 25.65 -21.29 -4.71
N VAL A 255 26.67 -20.73 -5.36
CA VAL A 255 26.78 -20.68 -6.83
C VAL A 255 27.01 -22.07 -7.43
N GLU A 256 27.59 -23.00 -6.67
CA GLU A 256 27.88 -24.36 -7.14
C GLU A 256 26.69 -25.29 -6.92
N LYS A 257 26.02 -25.16 -5.77
CA LYS A 257 24.96 -26.10 -5.34
C LYS A 257 23.54 -25.59 -5.58
N GLY A 258 23.35 -24.29 -5.80
CA GLY A 258 22.04 -23.65 -5.94
C GLY A 258 21.25 -23.48 -4.64
N ASP A 259 21.84 -23.86 -3.51
CA ASP A 259 21.26 -23.72 -2.18
C ASP A 259 21.10 -22.24 -1.78
N ALA A 260 19.97 -21.85 -1.21
CA ALA A 260 19.73 -20.49 -0.71
C ALA A 260 20.13 -20.32 0.77
N TYR A 261 20.72 -19.18 1.10
CA TYR A 261 21.14 -18.82 2.46
C TYR A 261 20.66 -17.42 2.86
N LEU A 262 20.23 -17.28 4.11
CA LEU A 262 20.20 -15.98 4.79
C LEU A 262 21.65 -15.60 5.12
N VAL A 263 22.03 -14.34 4.88
CA VAL A 263 23.37 -13.83 5.18
C VAL A 263 23.35 -13.14 6.55
N PRO A 264 24.01 -13.70 7.58
CA PRO A 264 24.18 -13.04 8.88
C PRO A 264 25.10 -11.83 8.78
N TYR A 265 25.18 -11.01 9.83
CA TYR A 265 26.00 -9.80 9.87
C TYR A 265 27.49 -10.03 9.55
N ASP A 266 28.02 -11.16 10.02
CA ASP A 266 29.38 -11.64 9.81
C ASP A 266 29.51 -12.61 8.61
N GLY A 267 28.48 -12.68 7.77
CA GLY A 267 28.43 -13.54 6.60
C GLY A 267 29.37 -13.07 5.47
N ASP A 268 29.94 -14.04 4.75
CA ASP A 268 30.73 -13.84 3.54
C ASP A 268 30.15 -14.66 2.38
N PRO A 269 29.57 -14.02 1.34
CA PRO A 269 29.01 -14.71 0.18
C PRO A 269 30.01 -15.63 -0.54
N ARG A 270 31.32 -15.40 -0.42
CA ARG A 270 32.37 -16.29 -0.99
C ARG A 270 32.47 -17.63 -0.26
N PHE A 271 32.06 -17.68 1.00
CA PHE A 271 32.08 -18.85 1.86
C PHE A 271 30.67 -19.13 2.41
N ILE A 272 29.64 -18.88 1.59
CA ILE A 272 28.25 -18.81 2.06
C ILE A 272 27.78 -20.12 2.72
N ALA A 273 28.27 -21.28 2.27
CA ALA A 273 27.98 -22.56 2.91
C ALA A 273 28.46 -22.62 4.38
N GLN A 274 29.57 -21.95 4.71
CA GLN A 274 30.17 -21.92 6.05
C GLN A 274 29.69 -20.72 6.88
N THR A 275 29.43 -19.57 6.28
CA THR A 275 29.13 -18.34 7.00
C THR A 275 27.66 -17.90 6.90
N GLY A 276 26.90 -18.48 5.98
CA GLY A 276 25.45 -18.27 5.84
C GLY A 276 24.64 -19.21 6.74
N TYR A 277 23.34 -18.91 6.85
CA TYR A 277 22.33 -19.81 7.42
C TYR A 277 21.47 -20.35 6.27
N LYS A 278 21.61 -21.65 5.98
CA LYS A 278 20.90 -22.29 4.86
C LYS A 278 19.38 -22.21 5.09
N ILE A 279 18.62 -21.73 4.10
CA ILE A 279 17.17 -21.54 4.22
C ILE A 279 16.44 -22.85 4.53
N LYS A 280 16.89 -23.94 3.91
CA LYS A 280 16.35 -25.28 4.18
C LYS A 280 16.52 -25.64 5.66
N ASP A 281 17.73 -25.49 6.19
CA ASP A 281 18.02 -25.76 7.60
C ASP A 281 17.22 -24.85 8.53
N PHE A 282 17.07 -23.57 8.16
CA PHE A 282 16.25 -22.61 8.91
C PHE A 282 14.80 -23.08 9.03
N TYR A 283 14.18 -23.49 7.92
CA TYR A 283 12.82 -24.03 7.94
C TYR A 283 12.73 -25.38 8.67
N GLU A 284 13.73 -26.25 8.54
CA GLU A 284 13.79 -27.52 9.27
C GLU A 284 13.91 -27.30 10.78
N ASP A 285 14.71 -26.32 11.20
CA ASP A 285 14.88 -25.98 12.62
C ASP A 285 13.58 -25.41 13.21
N LEU A 286 12.85 -24.57 12.47
CA LEU A 286 11.51 -24.12 12.86
C LEU A 286 10.49 -25.27 12.90
N ALA A 287 10.53 -26.19 11.93
CA ALA A 287 9.61 -27.33 11.87
C ALA A 287 9.82 -28.33 13.02
N LYS A 288 11.04 -28.44 13.54
CA LYS A 288 11.39 -29.27 14.71
C LYS A 288 10.85 -28.72 16.03
N LEU A 289 10.49 -27.44 16.10
CA LEU A 289 9.92 -26.85 17.32
C LEU A 289 8.58 -27.53 17.69
N GLU A 290 8.41 -27.85 18.97
CA GLU A 290 7.14 -28.34 19.53
C GLU A 290 6.18 -27.18 19.78
N ILE A 291 5.72 -26.53 18.72
CA ILE A 291 4.83 -25.36 18.76
C ILE A 291 3.58 -25.58 17.92
N GLN A 292 2.57 -24.71 18.06
CA GLN A 292 1.34 -24.77 17.27
C GLN A 292 1.61 -24.38 15.82
N ARG A 293 2.28 -23.25 15.59
CA ARG A 293 2.50 -22.69 14.25
C ARG A 293 3.68 -21.71 14.24
N SER A 294 4.39 -21.65 13.11
CA SER A 294 5.38 -20.63 12.80
C SER A 294 4.99 -19.88 11.53
N PHE A 295 4.83 -18.56 11.64
CA PHE A 295 4.67 -17.65 10.51
C PHE A 295 6.01 -16.99 10.22
N VAL A 296 6.47 -17.03 8.97
CA VAL A 296 7.76 -16.49 8.56
C VAL A 296 7.54 -15.42 7.49
N PHE A 297 8.22 -14.28 7.63
CA PHE A 297 8.21 -13.17 6.68
C PHE A 297 9.66 -12.84 6.30
N LEU A 298 10.05 -13.13 5.05
CA LEU A 298 11.43 -12.96 4.56
C LEU A 298 11.52 -11.82 3.55
N ASP A 299 12.08 -10.68 3.97
CA ASP A 299 12.45 -9.58 3.10
C ASP A 299 13.94 -9.66 2.69
N ALA A 300 14.23 -10.65 1.84
CA ALA A 300 15.58 -10.93 1.35
C ALA A 300 15.58 -11.30 -0.13
N CYS A 301 16.71 -11.05 -0.81
CA CYS A 301 16.94 -11.45 -2.20
C CYS A 301 17.81 -12.70 -2.22
N PHE A 302 17.45 -13.73 -2.98
CA PHE A 302 18.31 -14.92 -3.16
C PHE A 302 18.97 -14.96 -4.54
N SER A 303 18.85 -13.90 -5.32
CA SER A 303 19.37 -13.76 -6.69
C SER A 303 20.87 -13.51 -6.78
N GLY A 304 21.60 -13.47 -5.66
CA GLY A 304 23.02 -13.11 -5.56
C GLY A 304 23.31 -11.61 -5.79
N THR A 305 22.26 -10.81 -5.98
CA THR A 305 22.32 -9.34 -5.95
C THR A 305 22.10 -8.86 -4.53
N ALA A 306 22.76 -7.76 -4.15
CA ALA A 306 22.54 -7.10 -2.87
C ALA A 306 21.06 -6.72 -2.74
N ALA A 307 20.46 -7.05 -1.59
CA ALA A 307 19.09 -6.66 -1.31
C ALA A 307 18.95 -5.14 -1.30
N ARG A 308 17.88 -4.65 -1.93
CA ARG A 308 17.56 -3.22 -2.03
C ARG A 308 18.64 -2.38 -2.70
N GLY A 309 19.44 -2.98 -3.59
CA GLY A 309 20.44 -2.27 -4.38
C GLY A 309 20.86 -3.00 -5.65
N ASP A 310 21.77 -2.39 -6.41
CA ASP A 310 22.12 -2.82 -7.77
C ASP A 310 23.47 -3.56 -7.84
N LYS A 311 24.14 -3.72 -6.70
CA LYS A 311 25.49 -4.31 -6.60
C LYS A 311 25.39 -5.83 -6.45
N MET A 312 26.29 -6.57 -7.09
CA MET A 312 26.45 -8.01 -6.84
C MET A 312 27.08 -8.24 -5.46
N LEU A 313 26.63 -9.30 -4.76
CA LEU A 313 27.24 -9.73 -3.50
C LEU A 313 28.61 -10.40 -3.71
N ILE A 314 28.83 -10.98 -4.89
CA ILE A 314 30.11 -11.55 -5.31
C ILE A 314 30.56 -10.88 -6.60
N ALA A 315 31.76 -10.28 -6.59
CA ALA A 315 32.31 -9.60 -7.75
C ALA A 315 32.54 -10.57 -8.92
N GLY A 316 32.13 -10.18 -10.13
CA GLY A 316 32.35 -10.94 -11.35
C GLY A 316 31.29 -11.99 -11.68
N ILE A 317 30.33 -12.25 -10.78
CA ILE A 317 29.20 -13.16 -11.05
C ILE A 317 28.11 -12.44 -11.84
N ARG A 318 27.56 -13.12 -12.84
CA ARG A 318 26.42 -12.62 -13.64
C ARG A 318 25.12 -13.18 -13.10
N PRO A 319 24.07 -12.37 -12.88
CA PRO A 319 22.76 -12.84 -12.39
C PRO A 319 22.17 -14.01 -13.19
N ALA A 320 22.37 -14.03 -14.51
CA ALA A 320 21.83 -15.07 -15.39
C ALA A 320 22.42 -16.47 -15.17
N LEU A 321 23.53 -16.59 -14.43
CA LEU A 321 24.16 -17.88 -14.10
C LEU A 321 23.68 -18.44 -12.74
N ILE A 322 22.86 -17.68 -12.02
CA ILE A 322 22.41 -18.04 -10.69
C ILE A 322 21.12 -18.84 -10.80
N HIS A 323 21.18 -20.08 -10.32
CA HIS A 323 20.01 -20.92 -10.12
C HIS A 323 19.76 -21.05 -8.61
N VAL A 324 18.53 -20.77 -8.19
CA VAL A 324 18.10 -20.97 -6.81
C VAL A 324 17.12 -22.12 -6.82
N GLU A 325 17.42 -23.18 -6.08
CA GLU A 325 16.48 -24.28 -5.92
C GLU A 325 15.28 -23.83 -5.08
N ASP A 326 14.09 -24.20 -5.52
CA ASP A 326 12.89 -24.04 -4.70
C ASP A 326 13.04 -24.93 -3.45
N VAL A 327 12.79 -24.36 -2.27
CA VAL A 327 12.91 -25.10 -1.01
C VAL A 327 11.56 -25.74 -0.68
N PRO A 328 11.40 -27.08 -0.80
CA PRO A 328 10.17 -27.73 -0.40
C PRO A 328 10.06 -27.71 1.12
N LEU A 329 8.93 -27.20 1.61
CA LEU A 329 8.54 -27.23 3.02
C LEU A 329 7.52 -28.37 3.19
N TYR A 330 7.86 -29.36 4.02
CA TYR A 330 7.01 -30.54 4.28
C TYR A 330 6.24 -30.46 5.61
N SER A 331 6.26 -29.30 6.28
CA SER A 331 5.56 -29.10 7.56
C SER A 331 4.29 -28.28 7.36
N ASP A 332 3.20 -28.74 7.97
CA ASP A 332 1.92 -28.05 8.09
C ASP A 332 1.94 -26.89 9.12
N LYS A 333 2.95 -26.90 10.01
CA LYS A 333 3.15 -25.89 11.07
C LYS A 333 3.87 -24.64 10.58
N VAL A 334 4.68 -24.71 9.54
CA VAL A 334 5.50 -23.58 9.07
C VAL A 334 4.91 -23.01 7.79
N VAL A 335 4.58 -21.72 7.82
CA VAL A 335 4.07 -20.98 6.67
C VAL A 335 4.95 -19.75 6.47
N SER A 336 5.40 -19.52 5.25
CA SER A 336 6.33 -18.45 4.91
C SER A 336 5.82 -17.56 3.78
N LEU A 337 6.06 -16.26 3.92
CA LEU A 337 5.90 -15.23 2.92
C LEU A 337 7.27 -14.64 2.62
N SER A 338 7.75 -14.77 1.39
CA SER A 338 9.02 -14.17 0.97
C SER A 338 8.78 -13.03 -0.01
N ALA A 339 9.64 -12.02 0.03
CA ALA A 339 9.54 -10.81 -0.78
C ALA A 339 9.66 -11.04 -2.29
N THR A 340 10.33 -12.12 -2.70
CA THR A 340 10.64 -12.45 -4.09
C THR A 340 10.48 -13.94 -4.37
N LYS A 341 10.07 -14.24 -5.60
CA LYS A 341 10.21 -15.56 -6.22
C LYS A 341 11.55 -15.67 -6.95
N GLY A 342 12.25 -16.80 -6.78
CA GLY A 342 13.43 -17.16 -7.58
C GLY A 342 14.52 -16.08 -7.57
N GLY A 343 15.08 -15.78 -8.74
CA GLY A 343 16.16 -14.79 -8.93
C GLY A 343 15.73 -13.32 -8.98
N GLN A 344 14.54 -12.95 -8.50
CA GLN A 344 14.11 -11.55 -8.42
C GLN A 344 14.81 -10.79 -7.27
N VAL A 345 14.77 -9.46 -7.33
CA VAL A 345 15.33 -8.56 -6.30
C VAL A 345 14.20 -8.00 -5.43
N SER A 346 14.40 -8.00 -4.13
CA SER A 346 13.60 -7.27 -3.15
C SER A 346 14.08 -5.82 -3.09
N ASN A 347 13.19 -4.90 -3.43
CA ASN A 347 13.50 -3.49 -3.63
C ASN A 347 13.20 -2.66 -2.38
N SER A 348 13.89 -1.52 -2.26
CA SER A 348 13.51 -0.46 -1.32
C SER A 348 12.30 0.31 -1.84
N TYR A 349 11.66 1.06 -0.95
CA TYR A 349 10.59 2.01 -1.26
C TYR A 349 10.95 3.37 -0.66
N PRO A 350 11.82 4.16 -1.33
CA PRO A 350 12.42 5.37 -0.74
C PRO A 350 11.40 6.41 -0.27
N ASP A 351 10.31 6.61 -1.03
CA ASP A 351 9.24 7.55 -0.67
C ASP A 351 8.57 7.20 0.68
N LYS A 352 8.60 5.91 1.05
CA LYS A 352 8.06 5.38 2.30
C LYS A 352 9.12 5.06 3.33
N LYS A 353 10.42 5.10 2.97
CA LYS A 353 11.55 4.75 3.84
C LYS A 353 11.47 3.33 4.43
N HIS A 354 11.03 2.38 3.62
CA HIS A 354 10.88 0.96 3.97
C HIS A 354 11.37 0.07 2.83
N GLY A 355 11.50 -1.23 3.07
CA GLY A 355 11.45 -2.24 2.01
C GLY A 355 10.07 -2.28 1.35
N LEU A 356 10.01 -2.47 0.02
CA LEU A 356 8.75 -2.50 -0.73
C LEU A 356 7.83 -3.62 -0.23
N PHE A 357 8.39 -4.81 0.00
CA PHE A 357 7.65 -5.94 0.59
C PHE A 357 7.18 -5.62 2.01
N THR A 358 8.10 -5.16 2.87
CA THR A 358 7.76 -4.84 4.26
C THR A 358 6.67 -3.79 4.36
N TYR A 359 6.71 -2.73 3.54
CA TYR A 359 5.68 -1.69 3.52
C TYR A 359 4.28 -2.27 3.28
N TYR A 360 4.13 -3.10 2.25
CA TYR A 360 2.82 -3.68 1.92
C TYR A 360 2.42 -4.81 2.88
N LEU A 361 3.38 -5.57 3.43
CA LEU A 361 3.11 -6.54 4.49
C LEU A 361 2.47 -5.86 5.71
N LEU A 362 3.10 -4.77 6.19
CA LEU A 362 2.63 -3.99 7.34
C LEU A 362 1.33 -3.24 7.04
N SER A 363 1.13 -2.79 5.80
CA SER A 363 -0.14 -2.23 5.33
C SER A 363 -1.27 -3.26 5.42
N GLY A 364 -0.99 -4.50 5.01
CA GLY A 364 -1.93 -5.62 5.13
C GLY A 364 -2.34 -5.90 6.57
N PHE A 365 -1.35 -5.98 7.48
CA PHE A 365 -1.60 -6.16 8.92
C PHE A 365 -2.43 -5.06 9.56
N ARG A 366 -2.44 -3.84 9.00
CA ARG A 366 -3.27 -2.74 9.48
C ARG A 366 -4.71 -2.80 9.00
N GLY A 367 -5.08 -3.86 8.28
CA GLY A 367 -6.43 -4.13 7.82
C GLY A 367 -6.66 -3.84 6.35
N LEU A 368 -5.65 -3.41 5.59
CA LEU A 368 -5.82 -3.29 4.13
C LEU A 368 -5.89 -4.65 3.43
N ALA A 369 -5.46 -5.72 4.10
CA ALA A 369 -5.61 -7.09 3.62
C ALA A 369 -6.95 -7.75 4.01
N ASP A 370 -7.73 -7.18 4.94
CA ASP A 370 -9.03 -7.69 5.38
C ASP A 370 -10.07 -7.49 4.25
N ALA A 371 -10.11 -8.44 3.34
CA ALA A 371 -10.84 -8.34 2.08
C ALA A 371 -12.33 -8.64 2.30
N ASP A 372 -12.62 -9.59 3.18
CA ASP A 372 -13.99 -9.97 3.53
C ASP A 372 -14.63 -9.09 4.63
N LYS A 373 -13.82 -8.26 5.30
CA LYS A 373 -14.21 -7.32 6.35
C LYS A 373 -14.70 -8.01 7.61
N ASP A 374 -14.23 -9.22 7.91
CA ASP A 374 -14.55 -9.96 9.13
C ASP A 374 -13.80 -9.43 10.37
N GLY A 375 -12.88 -8.47 10.18
CA GLY A 375 -12.07 -7.86 11.24
C GLY A 375 -10.83 -8.67 11.61
N TRP A 376 -10.48 -9.68 10.83
CA TRP A 376 -9.25 -10.45 10.89
C TRP A 376 -8.49 -10.34 9.57
N VAL A 377 -7.23 -10.72 9.62
CA VAL A 377 -6.41 -10.92 8.43
C VAL A 377 -5.99 -12.38 8.44
N SER A 378 -6.36 -13.11 7.39
CA SER A 378 -5.87 -14.48 7.14
C SER A 378 -4.52 -14.47 6.43
N MET A 379 -3.82 -15.61 6.42
CA MET A 379 -2.60 -15.76 5.62
C MET A 379 -2.87 -15.68 4.12
N GLY A 380 -4.02 -16.15 3.65
CA GLY A 380 -4.43 -16.07 2.24
C GLY A 380 -4.64 -14.62 1.82
N GLU A 381 -5.41 -13.88 2.61
CA GLU A 381 -5.64 -12.45 2.46
C GLU A 381 -4.34 -11.64 2.49
N LEU A 382 -3.50 -11.86 3.50
CA LEU A 382 -2.23 -11.16 3.64
C LEU A 382 -1.32 -11.40 2.44
N TYR A 383 -1.24 -12.65 1.98
CA TYR A 383 -0.46 -13.00 0.79
C TYR A 383 -0.99 -12.31 -0.46
N ASN A 384 -2.30 -12.44 -0.74
CA ASN A 384 -2.91 -11.89 -1.95
C ASN A 384 -2.75 -10.38 -2.00
N TYR A 385 -3.06 -9.69 -0.90
CA TYR A 385 -2.86 -8.24 -0.77
C TYR A 385 -1.39 -7.84 -0.99
N THR A 386 -0.46 -8.49 -0.30
CA THR A 386 0.96 -8.15 -0.37
C THR A 386 1.50 -8.39 -1.78
N LYS A 387 1.16 -9.54 -2.37
CA LYS A 387 1.59 -9.91 -3.72
C LYS A 387 1.11 -8.94 -4.77
N ASP A 388 -0.18 -8.59 -4.77
CA ASP A 388 -0.76 -7.72 -5.77
C ASP A 388 -0.16 -6.31 -5.71
N ASN A 389 -0.03 -5.76 -4.51
CA ASN A 389 0.49 -4.41 -4.33
C ASN A 389 2.00 -4.32 -4.60
N VAL A 390 2.81 -5.27 -4.12
CA VAL A 390 4.26 -5.31 -4.42
C VAL A 390 4.49 -5.49 -5.92
N THR A 391 3.75 -6.38 -6.57
CA THR A 391 3.88 -6.61 -8.03
C THR A 391 3.48 -5.37 -8.82
N LYS A 392 2.40 -4.69 -8.43
CA LYS A 392 1.94 -3.46 -9.08
C LYS A 392 2.92 -2.30 -8.88
N ALA A 393 3.45 -2.13 -7.67
CA ALA A 393 4.38 -1.06 -7.33
C ALA A 393 5.76 -1.24 -7.96
N SER A 394 6.33 -2.46 -7.90
CA SER A 394 7.63 -2.76 -8.53
C SER A 394 7.62 -2.53 -10.04
N ARG A 395 6.56 -2.95 -10.74
CA ARG A 395 6.40 -2.69 -12.19
C ARG A 395 6.40 -1.20 -12.53
N ARG A 396 5.83 -0.34 -11.67
CA ARG A 396 5.85 1.12 -11.86
C ARG A 396 7.25 1.70 -11.68
N GLN A 397 8.11 1.04 -10.92
CA GLN A 397 9.54 1.36 -10.77
C GLN A 397 10.41 0.74 -11.87
N GLY A 398 9.81 -0.01 -12.81
CA GLY A 398 10.54 -0.66 -13.92
C GLY A 398 11.30 -1.93 -13.53
N VAL A 399 11.00 -2.50 -12.36
CA VAL A 399 11.62 -3.73 -11.85
C VAL A 399 10.58 -4.81 -11.58
N GLU A 400 11.01 -6.07 -11.48
CA GLU A 400 10.13 -7.18 -11.11
C GLU A 400 10.37 -7.62 -9.66
N GLN A 401 9.29 -7.61 -8.88
CA GLN A 401 9.26 -8.22 -7.56
C GLN A 401 7.90 -8.87 -7.36
N THR A 402 7.89 -10.19 -7.16
CA THR A 402 6.69 -10.97 -6.91
C THR A 402 6.86 -11.75 -5.62
N PRO A 403 6.12 -11.43 -4.55
CA PRO A 403 6.12 -12.21 -3.33
C PRO A 403 5.70 -13.66 -3.56
N SER A 404 6.26 -14.57 -2.78
CA SER A 404 5.97 -16.01 -2.82
C SER A 404 5.45 -16.51 -1.48
N PHE A 405 4.65 -17.57 -1.54
CA PHE A 405 4.09 -18.26 -0.38
C PHE A 405 4.67 -19.68 -0.31
N THR A 406 5.17 -20.11 0.84
CA THR A 406 5.83 -21.42 1.01
C THR A 406 5.30 -22.15 2.26
N PRO A 407 4.88 -23.43 2.16
CA PRO A 407 4.73 -24.21 0.93
C PRO A 407 3.72 -23.56 -0.02
N ALA A 408 3.67 -23.98 -1.29
CA ALA A 408 2.78 -23.34 -2.28
C ALA A 408 1.34 -23.24 -1.73
N ILE A 409 0.70 -22.10 -1.93
CA ILE A 409 -0.55 -21.74 -1.24
C ILE A 409 -1.67 -22.76 -1.46
N ASP A 410 -1.72 -23.37 -2.64
CA ASP A 410 -2.66 -24.42 -3.04
C ASP A 410 -2.44 -25.75 -2.30
N LEU A 411 -1.26 -25.94 -1.69
CA LEU A 411 -0.94 -27.08 -0.84
C LEU A 411 -1.30 -26.85 0.64
N VAL A 412 -1.59 -25.61 1.03
CA VAL A 412 -1.99 -25.27 2.41
C VAL A 412 -3.51 -25.34 2.54
N LYS A 413 -3.98 -26.38 3.21
CA LYS A 413 -5.40 -26.55 3.50
C LYS A 413 -5.91 -25.37 4.34
N ASP A 414 -7.09 -24.88 3.95
CA ASP A 414 -7.83 -23.85 4.69
C ASP A 414 -7.01 -22.58 4.96
N VAL A 415 -6.11 -22.19 4.04
CA VAL A 415 -5.23 -21.02 4.21
C VAL A 415 -6.00 -19.72 4.52
N GLU A 416 -7.20 -19.57 3.97
CA GLU A 416 -8.12 -18.45 4.24
C GLU A 416 -8.64 -18.44 5.69
N ASN A 417 -8.59 -19.57 6.39
CA ASN A 417 -8.97 -19.69 7.79
C ASN A 417 -7.78 -19.54 8.75
N ILE A 418 -6.55 -19.48 8.25
CA ILE A 418 -5.35 -19.31 9.07
C ILE A 418 -5.21 -17.84 9.46
N LYS A 419 -5.90 -17.44 10.54
CA LYS A 419 -5.87 -16.09 11.08
C LYS A 419 -4.47 -15.76 11.61
N VAL A 420 -3.88 -14.69 11.09
CA VAL A 420 -2.52 -14.26 11.46
C VAL A 420 -2.54 -12.99 12.33
N GLY A 421 -3.53 -12.11 12.14
CA GLY A 421 -3.66 -10.88 12.93
C GLY A 421 -5.09 -10.37 12.96
N ARG A 422 -5.40 -9.49 13.93
CA ARG A 422 -6.71 -8.84 14.06
C ARG A 422 -6.64 -7.41 13.56
N VAL A 423 -7.66 -6.95 12.85
CA VAL A 423 -7.75 -5.56 12.40
C VAL A 423 -8.10 -4.66 13.57
N MET A 424 -7.19 -3.74 13.88
CA MET A 424 -7.38 -2.69 14.88
C MET A 424 -7.92 -1.44 14.17
N LYS A 425 -9.20 -1.14 14.40
CA LYS A 425 -9.89 0.05 13.87
C LYS A 425 -9.53 1.31 14.65
#